data_AF-M3CW85-F1
#
_entry.id   AF-M3CW85-F1
#
_cell.length_a   1.000
_cell.length_b   1.000
_cell.length_c   1.000
_cell.angle_alpha   90.00
_cell.angle_beta   90.00
_cell.angle_gamma   90.00
#
_symmetry.space_group_name_H-M   'P 1'
#
loop_
_entity.id
_entity.type
_entity.pdbx_description
1 polymer ?
#
loop_
_entity_poly.entity_id
_entity_poly.type
_entity_poly.pdbx_seq_one_letter_code
_entity_poly.pdbx_strand_id
1 'polypeptide(L)'
;MSGGIERLPTELIERVLTFVEPGHHDKEVDIAQRRHLSVESFEPAPVPSRSSVADVGRFRSVCKRFAEIGEPLLFTRVAIRFSVNGLKRLEQLAEWTHLAAQVRRFTYLVPYFYEDGECGDCATSVMR
;
A
#
# COMPACT_ATOMS: atom_id res chain seq x y z
N MET A 1 -28.48 -13.05 20.39
CA MET A 1 -28.56 -11.58 20.23
C MET A 1 -27.13 -11.06 20.18
N SER A 2 -26.54 -10.91 18.99
CA SER A 2 -25.18 -10.36 18.88
C SER A 2 -25.23 -8.85 19.15
N GLY A 3 -24.82 -8.46 20.36
CA GLY A 3 -24.54 -7.09 20.73
C GLY A 3 -23.03 -6.88 20.74
N GLY A 4 -22.54 -5.99 19.88
CA GLY A 4 -21.11 -5.72 19.71
C GLY A 4 -20.85 -4.79 18.53
N ILE A 5 -19.59 -4.78 18.06
CA ILE A 5 -19.10 -3.93 16.95
C ILE A 5 -19.93 -4.03 15.66
N GLU A 6 -20.70 -5.10 15.48
CA GLU A 6 -21.58 -5.33 14.33
C GLU A 6 -22.74 -4.33 14.23
N ARG A 7 -23.12 -3.69 15.35
CA ARG A 7 -24.17 -2.66 15.40
C ARG A 7 -23.64 -1.24 15.34
N LEU A 8 -22.32 -1.05 15.32
CA LEU A 8 -21.75 0.29 15.18
C LEU A 8 -22.21 0.92 13.86
N PRO A 9 -22.49 2.23 13.81
CA PRO A 9 -22.67 2.95 12.55
C PRO A 9 -21.45 2.78 11.63
N THR A 10 -21.67 2.74 10.33
CA THR A 10 -20.60 2.51 9.34
C THR A 10 -19.54 3.61 9.40
N GLU A 11 -19.95 4.86 9.65
CA GLU A 11 -19.07 6.02 9.72
C GLU A 11 -18.05 5.90 10.86
N LEU A 12 -18.43 5.26 11.97
CA LEU A 12 -17.51 5.07 13.09
C LEU A 12 -16.48 3.99 12.79
N ILE A 13 -16.87 2.96 12.06
CA ILE A 13 -15.96 1.90 11.62
C ILE A 13 -14.96 2.47 10.62
N GLU A 14 -15.42 3.23 9.63
CA GLU A 14 -14.57 3.94 8.67
C GLU A 14 -13.57 4.87 9.36
N ARG A 15 -14.04 5.62 10.37
CA ARG A 15 -13.19 6.52 11.14
C ARG A 15 -12.12 5.79 11.94
N VAL A 16 -12.43 4.62 12.50
CA VAL A 16 -11.43 3.78 13.17
C VAL A 16 -10.40 3.25 12.18
N LEU A 17 -10.84 2.79 11.01
CA LEU A 17 -9.96 2.26 9.97
C LEU A 17 -9.00 3.33 9.41
N THR A 18 -9.41 4.61 9.45
CA THR A 18 -8.54 5.74 9.09
C THR A 18 -7.26 5.80 9.95
N PHE A 19 -7.32 5.34 11.20
CA PHE A 19 -6.13 5.26 12.08
C PHE A 19 -5.25 4.04 11.80
N VAL A 20 -5.78 3.04 11.07
CA VAL A 20 -5.04 1.81 10.72
C VAL A 20 -4.34 1.97 9.37
N GLU A 21 -4.86 2.80 8.46
CA GLU A 21 -4.26 3.02 7.16
C GLU A 21 -2.83 3.61 7.25
N PRO A 22 -1.85 3.01 6.55
CA PRO A 22 -0.51 3.55 6.51
C PRO A 22 -0.49 4.80 5.62
N GLY A 23 -0.03 5.92 6.18
CA GLY A 23 0.11 7.17 5.42
C GLY A 23 -1.14 8.06 5.41
N HIS A 24 -2.03 7.95 6.40
CA HIS A 24 -2.93 9.06 6.75
C HIS A 24 -2.15 10.27 7.33
N HIS A 25 -0.98 10.00 7.92
CA HIS A 25 -0.03 11.02 8.37
C HIS A 25 0.94 11.51 7.30
N ASP A 26 1.14 10.74 6.22
CA ASP A 26 1.79 11.24 5.01
C ASP A 26 0.76 12.00 4.19
N LYS A 27 0.47 13.22 4.65
CA LYS A 27 -0.09 14.26 3.78
C LYS A 27 0.71 14.20 2.50
N GLU A 28 0.03 13.88 1.41
CA GLU A 28 0.63 13.76 0.10
C GLU A 28 1.53 14.99 -0.12
N VAL A 29 2.85 14.77 -0.13
CA VAL A 29 3.79 15.87 -0.32
C VAL A 29 3.43 16.51 -1.66
N ASP A 30 3.03 17.77 -1.61
CA ASP A 30 2.64 18.55 -2.77
C ASP A 30 3.76 18.50 -3.81
N ILE A 31 3.40 18.45 -5.09
CA ILE A 31 4.37 18.30 -6.19
C ILE A 31 5.40 19.45 -6.13
N ALA A 32 4.99 20.65 -5.68
CA ALA A 32 5.89 21.78 -5.47
C ALA A 32 6.86 21.61 -4.28
N GLN A 33 6.49 20.86 -3.23
CA GLN A 33 7.39 20.51 -2.12
C GLN A 33 8.42 19.42 -2.49
N ARG A 34 8.17 18.64 -3.55
CA ARG A 34 9.10 17.57 -3.99
C ARG A 34 10.41 18.06 -4.57
N ARG A 35 10.50 19.32 -5.02
CA ARG A 35 11.72 19.88 -5.61
C ARG A 35 12.91 19.95 -4.65
N HIS A 36 12.65 19.91 -3.33
CA HIS A 36 13.66 19.99 -2.29
C HIS A 36 14.13 18.61 -1.78
N LEU A 37 13.43 17.53 -2.16
CA LEU A 37 13.71 16.17 -1.66
C LEU A 37 14.74 15.39 -2.49
N SER A 38 15.27 15.97 -3.57
CA SER A 38 16.32 15.32 -4.39
C SER A 38 17.65 15.14 -3.65
N VAL A 39 17.83 15.75 -2.47
CA VAL A 39 19.08 15.73 -1.70
C VAL A 39 18.97 14.91 -0.40
N GLU A 40 17.77 14.65 0.13
CA GLU A 40 17.57 13.87 1.37
C GLU A 40 17.26 12.38 1.12
N SER A 41 17.34 11.91 -0.14
CA SER A 41 16.98 10.55 -0.55
C SER A 41 18.02 9.45 -0.22
N PHE A 42 18.73 9.60 0.90
CA PHE A 42 19.53 8.53 1.51
C PHE A 42 19.00 8.10 2.87
N GLU A 43 17.95 8.75 3.39
CA GLU A 43 17.26 8.19 4.55
C GLU A 43 16.60 6.86 4.16
N PRO A 44 16.88 5.76 4.89
CA PRO A 44 16.26 4.48 4.62
C PRO A 44 14.75 4.69 4.61
N ALA A 45 14.08 4.21 3.56
CA ALA A 45 12.63 4.30 3.43
C ALA A 45 12.00 3.93 4.79
N PRO A 46 11.14 4.80 5.37
CA PRO A 46 10.58 4.56 6.68
C PRO A 46 10.00 3.15 6.68
N VAL A 47 10.34 2.38 7.71
CA VAL A 47 10.02 0.95 7.79
C VAL A 47 8.55 0.81 7.41
N PRO A 48 8.23 0.14 6.29
CA PRO A 48 6.84 0.03 5.87
C PRO A 48 6.11 -0.59 7.05
N SER A 49 5.08 0.08 7.56
CA SER A 49 4.22 -0.48 8.60
C SER A 49 3.45 -1.64 7.98
N ARG A 50 4.16 -2.78 7.84
CA ARG A 50 3.73 -4.05 7.23
C ARG A 50 2.46 -4.60 7.89
N SER A 51 2.05 -4.05 9.03
CA SER A 51 0.83 -4.37 9.76
C SER A 51 -0.43 -3.87 9.06
N SER A 52 -0.44 -2.63 8.57
CA SER A 52 -1.68 -1.95 8.20
C SER A 52 -2.51 -2.61 7.07
N VAL A 53 -1.91 -2.92 5.90
CA VAL A 53 -2.61 -3.55 4.77
C VAL A 53 -3.03 -4.98 5.12
N ALA A 54 -2.19 -5.72 5.85
CA ALA A 54 -2.50 -7.07 6.30
C ALA A 54 -3.64 -7.07 7.34
N ASP A 55 -3.68 -6.06 8.20
CA ASP A 55 -4.70 -5.92 9.25
C ASP A 55 -6.06 -5.52 8.66
N VAL A 56 -6.10 -4.62 7.65
CA VAL A 56 -7.34 -4.34 6.91
C VAL A 56 -7.78 -5.57 6.10
N GLY A 57 -6.84 -6.34 5.56
CA GLY A 57 -7.10 -7.64 4.91
C GLY A 57 -7.70 -8.68 5.86
N ARG A 58 -7.30 -8.69 7.14
CA ARG A 58 -7.92 -9.54 8.17
C ARG A 58 -9.29 -9.01 8.58
N PHE A 59 -9.44 -7.69 8.73
CA PHE A 59 -10.69 -7.05 9.09
C PHE A 59 -11.82 -7.38 8.10
N ARG A 60 -11.55 -7.29 6.78
CA ARG A 60 -12.56 -7.64 5.75
C ARG A 60 -13.01 -9.10 5.77
N SER A 61 -12.23 -10.00 6.36
CA SER A 61 -12.55 -11.44 6.40
C SER A 61 -13.56 -11.81 7.50
N VAL A 62 -13.86 -10.90 8.43
CA VAL A 62 -14.71 -11.18 9.60
C VAL A 62 -16.19 -11.26 9.22
N CYS A 63 -16.70 -10.33 8.41
CA CYS A 63 -18.10 -10.34 7.97
C CYS A 63 -18.29 -9.63 6.63
N LYS A 64 -19.40 -9.91 5.94
CA LYS A 64 -19.73 -9.30 4.64
C LYS A 64 -19.78 -7.77 4.69
N ARG A 65 -20.35 -7.21 5.77
CA ARG A 65 -20.41 -5.76 5.99
C ARG A 65 -19.01 -5.14 6.07
N PHE A 66 -18.07 -5.81 6.74
CA PHE A 66 -16.70 -5.30 6.85
C PHE A 66 -15.91 -5.51 5.57
N ALA A 67 -16.30 -6.48 4.73
CA ALA A 67 -15.75 -6.60 3.38
C ALA A 67 -16.09 -5.39 2.53
N GLU A 68 -17.36 -4.97 2.53
CA GLU A 68 -17.82 -3.78 1.79
C GLU A 68 -17.16 -2.49 2.27
N ILE A 69 -16.99 -2.32 3.60
CA ILE A 69 -16.35 -1.13 4.18
C ILE A 69 -14.83 -1.12 3.95
N GLY A 70 -14.19 -2.30 4.01
CA GLY A 70 -12.74 -2.44 3.89
C GLY A 70 -12.20 -2.41 2.45
N GLU A 71 -13.04 -2.68 1.46
CA GLU A 71 -12.71 -2.64 0.04
C GLU A 71 -12.09 -1.30 -0.41
N PRO A 72 -12.75 -0.14 -0.24
CA PRO A 72 -12.20 1.12 -0.70
C PRO A 72 -10.85 1.44 -0.03
N LEU A 73 -10.65 1.08 1.25
CA LEU A 73 -9.42 1.36 1.98
C LEU A 73 -8.22 0.56 1.41
N LEU A 74 -8.44 -0.71 1.04
CA LEU A 74 -7.38 -1.55 0.48
C LEU A 74 -7.06 -1.23 -0.97
N PHE A 75 -8.08 -0.97 -1.78
CA PHE A 75 -7.92 -0.82 -3.22
C PHE A 75 -7.70 0.64 -3.67
N THR A 76 -7.87 1.63 -2.78
CA THR A 76 -7.56 3.04 -3.10
C THR A 76 -6.12 3.22 -3.58
N ARG A 77 -5.16 2.46 -3.02
CA ARG A 77 -3.74 2.52 -3.39
C ARG A 77 -3.23 1.13 -3.75
N VAL A 78 -2.85 0.95 -5.01
CA VAL A 78 -2.30 -0.32 -5.50
C VAL A 78 -0.82 -0.13 -5.83
N ALA A 79 0.05 -0.86 -5.14
CA ALA A 79 1.49 -0.86 -5.39
C ALA A 79 1.93 -2.24 -5.92
N ILE A 80 2.54 -2.26 -7.10
CA ILE A 80 2.97 -3.50 -7.76
C ILE A 80 4.44 -3.38 -8.18
N ARG A 81 5.23 -4.44 -7.98
CA ARG A 81 6.60 -4.53 -8.50
C ARG A 81 6.59 -5.04 -9.93
N PHE A 82 7.50 -4.50 -10.75
CA PHE A 82 7.78 -4.99 -12.09
C PHE A 82 8.15 -6.47 -12.03
N SER A 83 7.19 -7.30 -12.39
CA SER A 83 7.29 -8.76 -12.40
C SER A 83 6.11 -9.30 -13.19
N VAL A 84 6.29 -10.46 -13.84
CA VAL A 84 5.20 -11.13 -14.57
C VAL A 84 4.03 -11.43 -13.63
N ASN A 85 4.32 -11.85 -12.39
CA ASN A 85 3.29 -12.12 -11.38
C ASN A 85 2.55 -10.85 -10.93
N GLY A 86 3.26 -9.72 -10.84
CA GLY A 86 2.66 -8.42 -10.52
C GLY A 86 1.70 -7.95 -11.62
N LEU A 87 2.10 -8.10 -12.88
CA LEU A 87 1.26 -7.75 -14.03
C LEU A 87 0.01 -8.63 -14.13
N LYS A 88 0.14 -9.95 -13.91
CA LYS A 88 -1.03 -10.85 -13.84
C LYS A 88 -2.03 -10.46 -12.76
N ARG A 89 -1.56 -10.00 -11.60
CA ARG A 89 -2.44 -9.51 -10.52
C ARG A 89 -3.15 -8.22 -10.91
N LEU A 90 -2.48 -7.36 -11.69
CA LEU A 90 -3.09 -6.14 -12.20
C LEU A 90 -4.17 -6.44 -13.23
N GLU A 91 -3.92 -7.41 -14.12
CA GLU A 91 -4.90 -7.90 -15.09
C GLU A 91 -6.14 -8.45 -14.40
N GLN A 92 -5.96 -9.30 -13.38
CA GLN A 92 -7.07 -9.79 -12.54
C GLN A 92 -7.84 -8.66 -11.84
N LEU A 93 -7.14 -7.63 -11.35
CA LEU A 93 -7.79 -6.47 -10.74
C LEU A 93 -8.63 -5.69 -11.77
N ALA A 94 -8.16 -5.60 -13.01
CA ALA A 94 -8.88 -4.94 -14.09
C ALA A 94 -10.16 -5.69 -14.52
N GLU A 95 -10.19 -7.02 -14.38
CA GLU A 95 -11.39 -7.83 -14.60
C GLU A 95 -12.49 -7.53 -13.55
N TRP A 96 -12.11 -7.16 -12.34
CA TRP A 96 -13.03 -6.83 -11.26
C TRP A 96 -13.43 -5.35 -11.29
N THR A 97 -14.44 -5.03 -12.09
CA THR A 97 -14.94 -3.65 -12.30
C THR A 97 -15.25 -2.89 -11.01
N HIS A 98 -15.84 -3.55 -10.00
CA HIS A 98 -16.17 -2.95 -8.71
C HIS A 98 -14.94 -2.52 -7.90
N LEU A 99 -13.82 -3.25 -8.02
CA LEU A 99 -12.56 -2.93 -7.33
C LEU A 99 -11.72 -1.96 -8.16
N ALA A 100 -11.68 -2.14 -9.47
CA ALA A 100 -10.98 -1.25 -10.39
C ALA A 100 -11.49 0.20 -10.29
N ALA A 101 -12.80 0.39 -10.10
CA ALA A 101 -13.40 1.72 -9.92
C ALA A 101 -12.98 2.42 -8.62
N GLN A 102 -12.49 1.69 -7.62
CA GLN A 102 -12.08 2.24 -6.33
C GLN A 102 -10.61 2.67 -6.31
N VAL A 103 -9.80 2.27 -7.31
CA VAL A 103 -8.37 2.60 -7.36
C VAL A 103 -8.18 4.08 -7.68
N ARG A 104 -7.63 4.85 -6.73
CA ARG A 104 -7.29 6.26 -6.96
C ARG A 104 -5.84 6.46 -7.38
N ARG A 105 -4.94 5.60 -6.88
CA ARG A 105 -3.50 5.72 -7.15
C ARG A 105 -2.87 4.36 -7.43
N PHE A 106 -2.13 4.30 -8.53
CA PHE A 106 -1.32 3.16 -8.90
C PHE A 106 0.16 3.51 -8.81
N THR A 107 0.93 2.71 -8.07
CA THR A 107 2.38 2.85 -7.93
C THR A 107 3.06 1.64 -8.57
N TYR A 108 3.90 1.91 -9.55
CA TYR A 108 4.69 0.88 -10.23
C TYR A 108 6.14 0.93 -9.75
N LEU A 109 6.58 -0.13 -9.08
CA LEU A 109 7.92 -0.24 -8.51
C LEU A 109 8.82 -0.97 -9.52
N VAL A 110 9.64 -0.19 -10.23
CA VAL A 110 10.64 -0.72 -11.17
C VAL A 110 11.92 -1.04 -10.40
N PRO A 111 12.50 -2.25 -10.51
CA PRO A 111 13.80 -2.56 -9.95
C PRO A 111 14.86 -1.71 -10.63
N TYR A 112 15.84 -1.25 -9.85
CA TYR A 112 17.01 -0.59 -10.41
C TYR A 112 17.85 -1.63 -11.16
N PHE A 113 18.08 -1.40 -12.44
CA PHE A 113 19.05 -2.14 -13.22
C PHE A 113 20.40 -1.45 -13.02
N TYR A 114 21.14 -1.85 -11.98
CA TYR A 114 22.57 -1.57 -11.93
C TYR A 114 23.25 -2.66 -12.74
N GLU A 115 23.63 -2.33 -13.98
CA GLU A 115 24.69 -3.07 -14.64
C GLU A 115 25.97 -2.64 -13.93
N ASP A 116 26.46 -3.49 -13.02
CA ASP A 116 27.84 -3.39 -12.55
C ASP A 116 28.73 -3.59 -13.78
N GLY A 117 29.07 -2.49 -14.44
CA GLY A 117 30.23 -2.43 -15.31
C GLY A 117 31.42 -2.86 -14.47
N GLU A 118 32.02 -3.97 -14.86
CA GLU A 118 33.14 -4.63 -14.21
C GLU A 118 34.15 -3.63 -13.64
N CYS A 119 34.20 -3.51 -12.32
CA CYS A 119 35.42 -3.13 -11.63
C CYS A 119 35.46 -3.91 -10.31
N GLY A 120 36.48 -4.77 -10.21
CA GLY A 120 36.60 -5.83 -9.22
C GLY A 120 36.45 -5.36 -7.77
N ASP A 121 36.00 -6.31 -6.96
CA ASP A 121 36.05 -6.27 -5.49
C ASP A 121 35.24 -5.17 -4.80
N CYS A 122 33.92 -5.19 -4.98
CA CYS A 122 32.99 -4.57 -4.04
C CYS A 122 32.09 -5.65 -3.45
N ALA A 123 32.65 -6.40 -2.51
CA ALA A 123 31.94 -7.42 -1.76
C ALA A 123 30.66 -6.86 -1.12
N THR A 124 29.56 -7.58 -1.36
CA THR A 124 28.49 -7.89 -0.41
C THR A 124 28.78 -7.42 1.03
N SER A 125 28.28 -6.24 1.42
CA SER A 125 28.07 -5.93 2.83
C SER A 125 26.57 -5.98 3.11
N VAL A 126 26.08 -7.22 3.14
CA VAL A 126 24.93 -7.57 3.96
C VAL A 126 25.37 -7.38 5.41
N MET A 127 24.73 -6.43 6.08
CA MET A 127 24.17 -6.59 7.43
C MET A 127 25.01 -7.47 8.39
N ARG A 128 25.84 -6.80 9.19
CA ARG A 128 26.14 -7.19 10.57
C ARG A 128 25.97 -5.99 11.47
#